data_AF-A0A9D4HXH9-F1
#
_entry.id   AF-A0A9D4HXH9-F1
#
_cell.length_a   1.000
_cell.length_b   1.000
_cell.length_c   1.000
_cell.angle_alpha   90.00
_cell.angle_beta   90.00
_cell.angle_gamma   90.00
#
_symmetry.space_group_name_H-M   'P 1'
#
loop_
_entity.id
_entity.type
_entity.pdbx_description
1 polymer ?
#
loop_
_entity_poly.entity_id
_entity_poly.type
_entity_poly.pdbx_seq_one_letter_code
_entity_poly.pdbx_strand_id
1 'polypeptide(L)'
;MDEEAGPNDVEGIDEALIEEYEAQDAKNENLDYRINAVLQVGPEVTEYKFDTKKKLWAEITLSYPLVDTKIDLLAVIEKHVQEVVVHEVAGISRCMMGEEKAADGLEMHLKTEGINMMYREIVDINRLYCNSIHHVAETYGIEAANKAIIKVMSLPLFGSMANNFGAGDKEFLVGP
;
A
#
# COMPACT_ATOMS: atom_id res chain seq x y z
N MET A 1 -17.59 36.46 -5.21
CA MET A 1 -16.24 37.03 -4.98
C MET A 1 -15.67 36.30 -3.78
N ASP A 2 -15.41 34.99 -3.87
CA ASP A 2 -14.46 34.27 -4.75
C ASP A 2 -13.01 34.58 -4.39
N GLU A 3 -12.35 33.64 -3.70
CA GLU A 3 -11.06 33.07 -4.09
C GLU A 3 -10.69 31.88 -3.18
N GLU A 4 -10.63 30.68 -3.77
CA GLU A 4 -9.97 29.48 -3.23
C GLU A 4 -8.46 29.54 -3.48
N ALA A 5 -7.65 28.95 -2.59
CA ALA A 5 -6.40 28.24 -2.93
C ALA A 5 -5.88 27.42 -1.73
N GLY A 6 -5.64 26.12 -1.94
CA GLY A 6 -4.80 25.28 -1.05
C GLY A 6 -3.31 25.43 -1.36
N PRO A 7 -2.42 24.78 -0.59
CA PRO A 7 -1.51 23.83 -1.24
C PRO A 7 -1.21 22.56 -0.43
N ASN A 8 -0.99 21.49 -1.19
CA ASN A 8 -0.31 20.27 -0.78
C ASN A 8 1.19 20.53 -0.78
N ASP A 9 1.85 20.49 0.38
CA ASP A 9 3.31 20.48 0.47
C ASP A 9 3.77 19.17 1.14
N VAL A 10 3.99 18.15 0.31
CA VAL A 10 4.75 16.94 0.66
C VAL A 10 6.20 17.22 0.27
N GLU A 11 6.98 17.80 1.19
CA GLU A 11 8.43 17.99 0.99
C GLU A 11 9.21 16.79 1.52
N GLY A 12 10.13 16.26 0.70
CA GLY A 12 11.35 15.63 1.22
C GLY A 12 11.61 14.17 0.86
N ILE A 13 11.36 13.74 -0.39
CA ILE A 13 12.18 12.65 -0.96
C ILE A 13 13.34 13.35 -1.66
N ASP A 14 14.58 13.03 -1.27
CA ASP A 14 15.80 13.63 -1.86
C ASP A 14 15.85 13.30 -3.36
N GLU A 15 15.66 14.32 -4.19
CA GLU A 15 15.68 14.23 -5.66
C GLU A 15 16.97 13.59 -6.18
N ALA A 16 18.10 13.79 -5.47
CA ALA A 16 19.37 13.17 -5.84
C ALA A 16 19.36 11.65 -5.62
N LEU A 17 18.64 11.16 -4.62
CA LEU A 17 18.46 9.73 -4.37
C LEU A 17 17.59 9.10 -5.46
N ILE A 18 16.53 9.80 -5.90
CA ILE A 18 15.67 9.36 -7.02
C ILE A 18 16.51 9.26 -8.30
N GLU A 19 17.28 10.30 -8.63
CA GLU A 19 18.16 10.29 -9.81
C GLU A 19 19.21 9.17 -9.77
N GLU A 20 19.77 8.86 -8.59
CA GLU A 20 20.76 7.80 -8.43
C GLU A 20 20.15 6.40 -8.62
N TYR A 21 18.92 6.17 -8.11
CA TYR A 21 18.15 4.95 -8.37
C TYR A 21 17.74 4.81 -9.85
N GLU A 22 17.25 5.90 -10.47
CA GLU A 22 16.88 5.91 -11.89
C GLU A 22 18.09 5.65 -12.80
N ALA A 23 19.26 6.20 -12.46
CA ALA A 23 20.51 5.99 -13.20
C ALA A 23 21.08 4.57 -13.05
N GLN A 24 20.87 3.92 -11.89
CA GLN A 24 21.23 2.52 -11.68
C GLN A 24 20.31 1.57 -12.44
N ASP A 25 19.00 1.82 -12.43
CA ASP A 25 18.01 1.03 -13.17
C ASP A 25 18.23 1.15 -14.69
N ALA A 26 18.55 2.35 -15.19
CA ALA A 26 18.88 2.58 -16.60
C ALA A 26 20.15 1.84 -17.10
N LYS A 27 21.10 1.51 -16.21
CA LYS A 27 22.34 0.80 -16.57
C LYS A 27 22.18 -0.71 -16.70
N ASN A 28 21.12 -1.28 -16.15
CA ASN A 28 20.92 -2.73 -16.07
C ASN A 28 19.94 -3.29 -17.12
N GLU A 29 19.41 -2.44 -18.00
CA GLU A 29 18.43 -2.84 -19.00
C GLU A 29 19.10 -3.50 -20.20
N ASN A 30 19.15 -4.83 -20.18
CA ASN A 30 19.23 -5.59 -21.41
C ASN A 30 17.86 -5.48 -22.11
N LEU A 31 17.68 -4.41 -22.90
CA LEU A 31 16.43 -4.11 -23.63
C LEU A 31 15.94 -5.33 -24.43
N ASP A 32 16.88 -6.04 -25.03
CA ASP A 32 16.63 -7.26 -25.79
C ASP A 32 16.09 -8.39 -24.91
N TYR A 33 16.54 -8.50 -23.66
CA TYR A 33 16.01 -9.50 -22.72
C TYR A 33 14.51 -9.31 -22.48
N ARG A 34 14.07 -8.08 -22.21
CA ARG A 34 12.65 -7.79 -21.95
C ARG A 34 11.80 -8.06 -23.19
N ILE A 35 12.24 -7.61 -24.37
CA ILE A 35 11.51 -7.83 -25.62
C ILE A 35 11.40 -9.32 -25.91
N ASN A 36 12.51 -10.07 -25.78
CA ASN A 36 12.51 -11.51 -26.00
C ASN A 36 11.64 -12.25 -24.97
N ALA A 37 11.65 -11.83 -23.70
CA ALA A 37 10.80 -12.43 -22.66
C ALA A 37 9.31 -12.26 -22.99
N VAL A 38 8.88 -11.08 -23.47
CA VAL A 38 7.48 -10.83 -23.84
C VAL A 38 7.06 -11.61 -25.08
N LEU A 39 7.92 -11.68 -26.10
CA LEU A 39 7.66 -12.47 -27.31
C LEU A 39 7.58 -13.98 -27.04
N GLN A 40 8.25 -14.47 -25.97
CA GLN A 40 8.21 -15.87 -25.57
C GLN A 40 6.99 -16.25 -24.73
N VAL A 41 6.13 -15.29 -24.34
CA VAL A 41 4.91 -15.58 -23.56
C VAL A 41 3.94 -16.46 -24.34
N GLY A 42 3.81 -16.24 -25.65
CA GLY A 42 2.92 -17.04 -26.48
C GLY A 42 3.09 -16.76 -27.98
N PRO A 43 2.72 -17.73 -28.84
CA PRO A 43 2.82 -17.59 -30.29
C PRO A 43 1.94 -16.48 -30.89
N GLU A 44 0.95 -16.01 -30.13
CA GLU A 44 0.04 -14.94 -30.54
C GLU A 44 0.66 -13.54 -30.38
N VAL A 45 1.75 -13.40 -29.62
CA VAL A 45 2.45 -12.14 -29.43
C VAL A 45 3.44 -11.94 -30.57
N THR A 46 3.15 -11.01 -31.47
CA THR A 46 3.96 -10.81 -32.68
C THR A 46 4.97 -9.68 -32.55
N GLU A 47 4.64 -8.64 -31.78
CA GLU A 47 5.52 -7.48 -31.60
C GLU A 47 5.35 -6.88 -30.21
N TYR A 48 6.46 -6.38 -29.65
CA TYR A 48 6.48 -5.66 -28.39
C TYR A 48 7.36 -4.42 -28.49
N LYS A 49 6.81 -3.25 -28.13
CA LYS A 49 7.49 -1.96 -28.07
C LYS A 49 7.21 -1.31 -26.72
N PHE A 50 8.16 -0.57 -26.18
CA PHE A 50 7.97 0.19 -24.95
C PHE A 50 8.87 1.42 -24.92
N ASP A 51 8.50 2.38 -24.07
CA ASP A 51 9.30 3.58 -23.84
C ASP A 51 10.55 3.26 -23.02
N THR A 52 11.72 3.25 -23.66
CA THR A 52 13.01 3.02 -23.00
C THR A 52 13.55 4.24 -22.25
N LYS A 53 12.99 5.43 -22.50
CA LYS A 53 13.48 6.68 -21.91
C LYS A 53 12.69 7.09 -20.69
N LYS A 54 11.36 7.10 -20.80
CA LYS A 54 10.47 7.56 -19.74
C LYS A 54 9.61 6.45 -19.13
N LYS A 55 9.65 5.23 -19.69
CA LYS A 55 8.88 4.06 -19.22
C LYS A 55 7.36 4.32 -19.11
N LEU A 56 6.81 5.25 -19.90
CA LEU A 56 5.41 5.70 -19.78
C LEU A 56 4.40 4.85 -20.55
N TRP A 57 4.85 4.11 -21.55
CA TRP A 57 3.95 3.31 -22.40
C TRP A 57 4.60 2.00 -22.83
N ALA A 58 3.74 1.02 -23.13
CA ALA A 58 4.09 -0.22 -23.78
C ALA A 58 3.00 -0.57 -24.80
N GLU A 59 3.41 -1.10 -25.94
CA GLU A 59 2.56 -1.50 -27.05
C GLU A 59 2.83 -2.97 -27.37
N ILE A 60 1.77 -3.78 -27.39
CA ILE A 60 1.82 -5.21 -27.68
C ILE A 60 0.92 -5.46 -28.89
N THR A 61 1.46 -6.12 -29.92
CA THR A 61 0.68 -6.57 -31.07
C THR A 61 0.36 -8.06 -30.91
N LEU A 62 -0.93 -8.38 -30.95
CA LEU A 62 -1.44 -9.74 -30.85
C LEU A 62 -2.08 -10.19 -32.18
N SER A 63 -1.83 -11.42 -32.59
CA SER A 63 -2.41 -12.02 -33.80
C SER A 63 -3.22 -13.26 -33.45
N TYR A 64 -4.52 -13.23 -33.74
CA TYR A 64 -5.43 -14.34 -33.51
C TYR A 64 -6.21 -14.69 -34.78
N PRO A 65 -6.35 -15.98 -35.13
CA PRO A 65 -7.25 -16.40 -36.18
C PRO A 65 -8.71 -16.28 -35.70
N LEU A 66 -9.41 -15.23 -36.14
CA LEU A 66 -10.82 -15.06 -35.83
C LEU A 66 -11.66 -15.84 -36.84
N VAL A 67 -12.45 -16.82 -36.37
CA VAL A 67 -13.45 -17.51 -37.19
C VAL A 67 -14.84 -17.20 -36.62
N ASP A 68 -15.62 -16.45 -37.40
CA ASP A 68 -17.06 -16.16 -37.20
C ASP A 68 -17.51 -15.63 -35.83
N THR A 69 -16.62 -14.99 -35.06
CA THR A 69 -17.00 -14.39 -33.77
C THR A 69 -16.38 -13.00 -33.60
N LYS A 70 -17.18 -12.03 -33.17
CA LYS A 70 -16.68 -10.72 -32.70
C LYS A 70 -16.28 -10.84 -31.24
N ILE A 71 -15.01 -10.58 -30.94
CA ILE A 71 -14.49 -10.54 -29.56
C ILE A 71 -14.38 -9.08 -29.14
N ASP A 72 -14.95 -8.74 -28.00
CA ASP A 72 -14.70 -7.46 -27.33
C ASP A 72 -13.41 -7.60 -26.50
N LEU A 73 -12.28 -7.27 -27.14
CA LEU A 73 -10.97 -7.32 -26.50
C LEU A 73 -10.85 -6.31 -25.35
N LEU A 74 -11.55 -5.17 -25.44
CA LEU A 74 -11.49 -4.15 -24.40
C LEU A 74 -12.07 -4.67 -23.09
N ALA A 75 -13.27 -5.27 -23.15
CA ALA A 75 -13.90 -5.85 -21.96
C ALA A 75 -13.06 -6.96 -21.32
N VAL A 76 -12.40 -7.80 -22.13
CA VAL A 76 -11.50 -8.86 -21.63
C VAL A 76 -10.27 -8.27 -20.95
N ILE A 77 -9.66 -7.26 -21.56
CA ILE A 77 -8.48 -6.58 -21.03
C ILE A 77 -8.84 -5.84 -19.73
N GLU A 78 -9.92 -5.06 -19.71
CA GLU A 78 -10.37 -4.31 -18.52
C GLU A 78 -10.57 -5.23 -17.32
N LYS A 79 -11.19 -6.39 -17.54
CA LYS A 79 -11.36 -7.40 -16.49
C LYS A 79 -10.01 -7.89 -15.96
N HIS A 80 -9.07 -8.24 -16.82
CA HIS A 80 -7.77 -8.76 -16.39
C HIS A 80 -6.91 -7.68 -15.74
N VAL A 81 -6.95 -6.44 -16.22
CA VAL A 81 -6.17 -5.33 -15.65
C VAL A 81 -6.51 -5.09 -14.18
N GLN A 82 -7.76 -5.32 -13.77
CA GLN A 82 -8.16 -5.22 -12.36
C GLN A 82 -7.58 -6.32 -11.46
N GLU A 83 -7.19 -7.46 -12.04
CA GLU A 83 -6.63 -8.60 -11.33
C GLU A 83 -5.09 -8.58 -11.33
N VAL A 84 -4.46 -7.81 -12.24
CA VAL A 84 -3.00 -7.73 -12.35
C VAL A 84 -2.42 -6.94 -11.18
N VAL A 85 -1.58 -7.62 -10.40
CA VAL A 85 -0.80 -7.02 -9.32
C VAL A 85 0.60 -6.71 -9.84
N VAL A 86 0.99 -5.43 -9.81
CA VAL A 86 2.34 -4.98 -10.21
C VAL A 86 3.35 -5.25 -9.09
N HIS A 87 2.97 -4.94 -7.85
CA HIS A 87 3.77 -5.18 -6.67
C HIS A 87 2.85 -5.33 -5.46
N GLU A 88 3.02 -6.41 -4.71
CA GLU A 88 2.34 -6.61 -3.44
C GLU A 88 3.32 -7.14 -2.38
N VAL A 89 3.04 -6.78 -1.13
CA VAL A 89 3.65 -7.43 0.02
C VAL A 89 2.65 -8.44 0.55
N ALA A 90 3.01 -9.73 0.51
CA ALA A 90 2.13 -10.81 0.92
C ALA A 90 1.54 -10.53 2.32
N GLY A 91 0.22 -10.67 2.46
CA GLY A 91 -0.47 -10.43 3.73
C GLY A 91 -0.73 -8.96 4.06
N ILE A 92 -0.32 -7.99 3.23
CA ILE A 92 -0.71 -6.58 3.34
C ILE A 92 -1.59 -6.21 2.14
N SER A 93 -2.84 -5.82 2.40
CA SER A 93 -3.80 -5.40 1.37
C SER A 93 -3.74 -3.90 1.10
N ARG A 94 -3.47 -3.09 2.13
CA ARG A 94 -3.37 -1.64 2.00
C ARG A 94 -2.41 -1.06 3.03
N CYS A 95 -1.77 0.05 2.70
CA CYS A 95 -0.90 0.78 3.60
C CYS A 95 -1.20 2.27 3.53
N MET A 96 -1.36 2.92 4.68
CA MET A 96 -1.63 4.34 4.83
C MET A 96 -0.57 4.94 5.75
N MET A 97 0.12 5.98 5.27
CA MET A 97 1.04 6.75 6.08
C MET A 97 0.27 7.91 6.73
N GLY A 98 0.50 8.14 8.01
CA GLY A 98 -0.11 9.22 8.76
C GLY A 98 0.86 9.88 9.71
N GLU A 99 0.55 11.10 10.09
CA GLU A 99 1.33 11.92 11.01
C GLU A 99 0.61 12.01 12.35
N GLU A 100 1.28 11.65 13.44
CA GLU A 100 0.76 11.86 14.80
C GLU A 100 1.72 12.74 15.59
N LYS A 101 1.15 13.67 16.37
CA LYS A 101 1.96 14.53 17.26
C LYS A 101 2.39 13.71 18.48
N ALA A 102 3.67 13.37 18.54
CA ALA A 102 4.31 12.81 19.70
C ALA A 102 4.85 13.91 20.62
N ALA A 103 5.25 13.53 21.84
CA ALA A 103 5.77 14.47 22.83
C ALA A 103 7.04 15.21 22.36
N ASP A 104 7.85 14.58 21.51
CA ASP A 104 9.12 15.09 21.00
C ASP A 104 9.07 15.59 19.54
N GLY A 105 7.88 15.65 18.91
CA GLY A 105 7.74 16.14 17.54
C GLY A 105 6.63 15.45 16.72
N LEU A 106 6.66 15.68 15.42
CA LEU A 106 5.81 15.00 14.45
C LEU A 106 6.39 13.61 14.15
N GLU A 107 5.64 12.55 14.48
CA GLU A 107 6.03 11.17 14.22
C GLU A 107 5.23 10.59 13.06
N MET A 108 5.94 9.95 12.13
CA MET A 108 5.34 9.25 10.99
C MET A 108 4.94 7.83 11.41
N HIS A 109 3.67 7.51 11.25
CA HIS A 109 3.11 6.19 11.52
C HIS A 109 2.60 5.53 10.26
N LEU A 110 2.94 4.25 10.10
CA LEU A 110 2.44 3.41 9.03
C LEU A 110 1.29 2.55 9.55
N LYS A 111 0.12 2.67 8.94
CA LYS A 111 -1.07 1.87 9.23
C LYS A 111 -1.31 0.92 8.07
N THR A 112 -1.24 -0.39 8.32
CA THR A 112 -1.48 -1.41 7.30
C THR A 112 -2.81 -2.11 7.54
N GLU A 113 -3.53 -2.38 6.46
CA GLU A 113 -4.63 -3.35 6.41
C GLU A 113 -4.04 -4.68 5.98
N GLY A 114 -4.12 -5.67 6.86
CA GLY A 114 -3.42 -6.94 6.70
C GLY A 114 -2.31 -7.12 7.74
N ILE A 115 -1.73 -8.31 7.78
CA ILE A 115 -0.78 -8.72 8.80
C ILE A 115 0.40 -9.39 8.11
N ASN A 116 1.55 -8.72 8.15
CA ASN A 116 2.83 -9.32 7.81
C ASN A 116 3.91 -8.75 8.76
N MET A 117 4.49 -9.61 9.59
CA MET A 117 5.52 -9.25 10.59
C MET A 117 6.94 -9.65 10.15
N MET A 118 7.13 -10.04 8.90
CA MET A 118 8.43 -10.51 8.40
C MET A 118 9.40 -9.36 8.10
N TYR A 119 8.90 -8.14 7.86
CA TYR A 119 9.71 -6.96 7.52
C TYR A 119 10.24 -6.23 8.76
N ARG A 120 11.20 -6.87 9.42
CA ARG A 120 11.79 -6.40 10.71
C ARG A 120 12.83 -5.29 10.57
N GLU A 121 13.41 -5.10 9.39
CA GLU A 121 14.55 -4.19 9.19
C GLU A 121 14.14 -2.74 8.91
N ILE A 122 12.88 -2.52 8.48
CA ILE A 122 12.39 -1.21 8.03
C ILE A 122 11.43 -0.59 9.07
N VAL A 123 10.91 -1.40 10.00
CA VAL A 123 9.90 -0.98 10.98
C VAL A 123 10.44 -1.12 12.40
N ASP A 124 10.29 -0.09 13.22
CA ASP A 124 10.66 -0.16 14.65
C ASP A 124 9.78 -1.19 15.36
N ILE A 125 10.36 -2.38 15.57
CA ILE A 125 9.72 -3.53 16.20
C ILE A 125 9.23 -3.20 17.61
N ASN A 126 9.89 -2.30 18.33
CA ASN A 126 9.53 -1.96 19.70
C ASN A 126 8.22 -1.17 19.79
N ARG A 127 7.82 -0.54 18.68
CA ARG A 127 6.62 0.29 18.56
C ARG A 127 5.57 -0.31 17.65
N LEU A 128 5.86 -1.47 17.04
CA LEU A 128 4.93 -2.19 16.18
C LEU A 128 3.72 -2.67 17.00
N TYR A 129 2.54 -2.20 16.61
CA TYR A 129 1.27 -2.67 17.14
C TYR A 129 0.52 -3.48 16.07
N CYS A 130 -0.11 -4.58 16.49
CA CYS A 130 -0.95 -5.39 15.63
C CYS A 130 -2.23 -5.80 16.36
N ASN A 131 -3.34 -5.78 15.63
CA ASN A 131 -4.64 -6.17 16.16
C ASN A 131 -4.77 -7.69 16.38
N SER A 132 -3.97 -8.52 15.69
CA SER A 132 -4.03 -9.97 15.87
C SER A 132 -3.04 -10.46 16.92
N ILE A 133 -3.58 -10.74 18.11
CA ILE A 133 -2.85 -11.31 19.24
C ILE A 133 -2.22 -12.66 18.87
N HIS A 134 -2.89 -13.45 18.02
CA HIS A 134 -2.39 -14.74 17.56
C HIS A 134 -1.07 -14.61 16.80
N HIS A 135 -1.02 -13.72 15.80
CA HIS A 135 0.20 -13.51 15.01
C HIS A 135 1.34 -12.87 15.84
N VAL A 136 0.99 -12.02 16.82
CA VAL A 136 1.97 -11.49 17.79
C VAL A 136 2.56 -12.61 18.64
N ALA A 137 1.72 -13.52 19.15
CA ALA A 137 2.15 -14.64 19.99
C ALA A 137 3.05 -15.61 19.22
N GLU A 138 2.73 -15.90 17.96
CA GLU A 138 3.50 -16.78 17.09
C GLU A 138 4.86 -16.16 16.72
N THR A 139 4.90 -14.87 16.41
CA THR A 139 6.10 -14.20 15.89
C THR A 139 7.04 -13.68 16.98
N TYR A 140 6.48 -13.23 18.11
CA TYR A 140 7.21 -12.53 19.18
C TYR A 140 7.02 -13.16 20.57
N GLY A 141 6.19 -14.20 20.70
CA GLY A 141 5.98 -14.94 21.94
C GLY A 141 4.87 -14.40 22.84
N ILE A 142 4.59 -15.15 23.91
CA ILE A 142 3.42 -14.96 24.78
C ILE A 142 3.48 -13.64 25.57
N GLU A 143 4.67 -13.16 25.95
CA GLU A 143 4.80 -11.89 26.67
C GLU A 143 4.44 -10.69 25.79
N ALA A 144 4.85 -10.70 24.52
CA ALA A 144 4.47 -9.67 23.55
C ALA A 144 2.95 -9.68 23.30
N ALA A 145 2.35 -10.87 23.23
CA ALA A 145 0.91 -11.03 23.10
C ALA A 145 0.15 -10.43 24.31
N ASN A 146 0.65 -10.66 25.53
CA ASN A 146 0.05 -10.08 26.73
C ASN A 146 0.11 -8.53 26.73
N LYS A 147 1.24 -7.94 26.33
CA LYS A 147 1.37 -6.49 26.16
C LYS A 147 0.42 -5.94 25.09
N ALA A 148 0.26 -6.65 23.98
CA ALA A 148 -0.68 -6.28 22.92
C ALA A 148 -2.13 -6.27 23.43
N ILE A 149 -2.55 -7.27 24.21
CA ILE A 149 -3.90 -7.31 24.83
C ILE A 149 -4.13 -6.08 25.70
N ILE A 150 -3.20 -5.76 26.60
CA ILE A 150 -3.32 -4.60 27.49
C ILE A 150 -3.44 -3.30 26.67
N LYS A 151 -2.66 -3.18 25.58
CA LYS A 151 -2.72 -2.02 24.70
C LYS A 151 -4.07 -1.91 24.00
N VAL A 152 -4.63 -3.01 23.47
CA VAL A 152 -5.96 -3.06 22.85
C VAL A 152 -7.03 -2.55 23.83
N MET A 153 -7.00 -3.02 25.08
CA MET A 153 -7.98 -2.62 26.11
C MET A 153 -7.86 -1.15 26.50
N SER A 154 -6.66 -0.58 26.41
CA SER A 154 -6.40 0.83 26.71
C SER A 154 -6.74 1.77 25.55
N LEU A 155 -7.00 1.27 24.33
CA LEU A 155 -7.30 2.13 23.19
C LEU A 155 -8.68 2.81 23.33
N PRO A 156 -8.83 4.07 22.88
CA PRO A 156 -10.05 4.86 23.04
C PRO A 156 -11.31 4.24 22.45
N LEU A 157 -11.18 3.28 21.52
CA LEU A 157 -12.29 2.52 20.96
C LEU A 157 -13.14 1.83 22.05
N PHE A 158 -12.51 1.23 23.07
CA PHE A 158 -13.24 0.64 24.19
C PHE A 158 -13.82 1.70 25.15
N GLY A 159 -13.14 2.84 25.33
CA GLY A 159 -13.66 3.96 26.11
C GLY A 159 -14.88 4.63 25.47
N SER A 160 -14.89 4.75 24.14
CA SER A 160 -16.02 5.28 23.36
C SER A 160 -17.24 4.35 23.41
N MET A 161 -17.04 3.03 23.34
CA MET A 161 -18.13 2.06 23.50
C MET A 161 -18.65 1.98 24.95
N ALA A 162 -17.78 2.14 25.95
CA ALA A 162 -18.19 2.21 27.36
C ALA A 162 -19.01 3.48 27.67
N ASN A 163 -18.65 4.62 27.07
CA ASN A 163 -19.43 5.86 27.20
C ASN A 163 -20.82 5.78 26.53
N ASN A 164 -21.00 4.92 25.51
CA ASN A 164 -22.30 4.73 24.86
C ASN A 164 -23.21 3.73 25.60
N PHE A 165 -22.70 2.92 26.53
CA PHE A 165 -23.52 2.05 27.40
C PHE A 165 -23.94 2.73 28.71
N GLY A 166 -23.45 3.96 28.97
CA GLY A 166 -23.73 4.75 30.17
C GLY A 166 -24.62 5.97 29.95
N ALA A 167 -25.22 6.14 28.75
CA ALA A 167 -26.20 7.20 28.48
C ALA A 167 -27.58 6.85 29.08
N GLY A 168 -27.61 6.68 30.40
CA GLY A 168 -28.79 6.93 31.20
C GLY A 168 -28.68 8.36 31.74
N ASP A 169 -29.55 9.23 31.23
CA ASP A 169 -29.80 10.61 31.64
C ASP A 169 -29.19 11.01 32.99
N LYS A 170 -28.20 11.92 32.95
CA LYS A 170 -27.94 12.83 34.07
C LYS A 170 -27.66 14.22 33.51
N GLU A 171 -28.74 14.97 33.33
CA GLU A 171 -28.71 16.42 33.51
C GLU A 171 -28.06 16.74 34.85
N PHE A 172 -27.05 17.61 34.86
CA PHE A 172 -26.82 18.52 35.99
C PHE A 172 -26.20 19.80 35.44
N LEU A 173 -27.05 20.83 35.31
CA LEU A 173 -26.63 22.20 35.55
C LEU A 173 -26.26 22.30 37.04
N VAL A 174 -25.17 22.97 37.39
CA VAL A 174 -25.12 24.21 38.20
C VAL A 174 -23.65 24.72 38.16
N GLY A 175 -23.50 26.03 37.93
CA GLY A 175 -22.25 26.78 38.08
C GLY A 175 -21.86 27.00 39.56
N PRO A 176 -21.30 28.17 39.94
CA PRO A 176 -21.23 29.45 39.23
C PRO A 176 -20.13 29.53 38.16
#